data_AF-A0A2Z3JE57-F1
#
_entry.id   AF-A0A2Z3JE57-F1
#
_cell.length_a   1.000
_cell.length_b   1.000
_cell.length_c   1.000
_cell.angle_alpha   90.00
_cell.angle_beta   90.00
_cell.angle_gamma   90.00
#
_symmetry.space_group_name_H-M   'P 1'
#
loop_
_entity.id
_entity.type
_entity.pdbx_description
1 polymer ?
#
loop_
_entity_poly.entity_id
_entity_poly.type
_entity_poly.pdbx_seq_one_letter_code
_entity_poly.pdbx_strand_id
1 'polypeptide(L)'
;MIRGAQGFTLIELLIVIAIVGMLAAVMLPSFVGVQRRAYDAAAAGCANDIAKKQGSFLIDHDRFGTFTELNSVPDYKPNCPAGDIEVQEIAAPTQLSFQFTVKHRSGDKIYTVERTGITHS
;
A
#
# COMPACT_ATOMS: atom_id res chain seq x y z
N MET A 1 -16.46 46.91 32.43
CA MET A 1 -17.33 45.75 32.11
C MET A 1 -17.40 45.63 30.59
N ILE A 2 -17.04 44.47 30.05
CA ILE A 2 -16.79 44.26 28.62
C ILE A 2 -18.11 44.44 27.83
N ARG A 3 -18.12 45.40 26.90
CA ARG A 3 -19.19 45.65 25.93
C ARG A 3 -19.04 44.70 24.74
N GLY A 4 -20.17 44.16 24.27
CA GLY A 4 -20.36 43.78 22.87
C GLY A 4 -20.38 42.28 22.57
N ALA A 5 -21.51 41.60 22.82
CA ALA A 5 -21.82 40.37 22.12
C ALA A 5 -22.39 40.76 20.73
N GLN A 6 -21.54 40.80 19.72
CA GLN A 6 -21.96 40.92 18.32
C GLN A 6 -22.54 39.57 17.88
N GLY A 7 -23.84 39.54 17.56
CA GLY A 7 -24.51 38.34 17.04
C GLY A 7 -24.13 38.09 15.59
N PHE A 8 -23.86 36.82 15.25
CA PHE A 8 -23.55 36.35 13.90
C PHE A 8 -24.78 36.53 12.99
N THR A 9 -24.61 37.02 11.77
CA THR A 9 -25.74 37.19 10.86
C THR A 9 -26.10 35.88 10.16
N LEU A 10 -27.40 35.65 9.91
CA LEU A 10 -27.85 34.49 9.14
C LEU A 10 -27.27 34.48 7.73
N ILE A 11 -27.07 35.67 7.14
CA ILE A 11 -26.50 35.81 5.80
C ILE A 11 -25.01 35.46 5.76
N GLU A 12 -24.25 35.77 6.81
CA GLU A 12 -22.85 35.31 6.93
C GLU A 12 -22.79 33.78 6.94
N LEU A 13 -23.68 33.12 7.68
CA LEU A 13 -23.68 31.65 7.74
C LEU A 13 -24.08 31.04 6.38
N LEU A 14 -25.02 31.68 5.68
CA LEU A 14 -25.56 31.22 4.40
C LEU A 14 -24.49 31.28 3.28
N ILE A 15 -23.71 32.36 3.23
CA ILE A 15 -22.63 32.49 2.25
C ILE A 15 -21.49 31.50 2.55
N VAL A 16 -21.19 31.26 3.83
CA VAL A 16 -20.15 30.30 4.24
C VAL A 16 -20.49 28.88 3.78
N ILE A 17 -21.72 28.40 4.03
CA ILE A 17 -22.12 27.06 3.59
C ILE A 17 -22.19 26.95 2.07
N ALA A 18 -22.54 28.04 1.36
CA ALA A 18 -22.54 28.08 -0.09
C ALA A 18 -21.13 27.93 -0.68
N ILE A 19 -20.13 28.62 -0.11
CA ILE A 19 -18.73 28.54 -0.54
C ILE A 19 -18.14 27.17 -0.19
N VAL A 20 -18.35 26.66 1.04
CA VAL A 20 -17.87 25.33 1.44
C VAL A 20 -18.50 24.24 0.57
N GLY A 21 -19.78 24.36 0.21
CA GLY A 21 -20.47 23.44 -0.70
C GLY A 21 -19.86 23.42 -2.11
N MET A 22 -19.49 24.58 -2.65
CA MET A 22 -18.81 24.69 -3.95
C MET A 22 -17.41 24.05 -3.90
N LEU A 23 -16.63 24.32 -2.86
CA LEU A 23 -15.28 23.74 -2.71
C LEU A 23 -15.32 22.21 -2.54
N ALA A 24 -16.24 21.71 -1.71
CA ALA A 24 -16.39 20.27 -1.48
C ALA A 24 -16.77 19.50 -2.76
N ALA A 25 -17.62 20.08 -3.62
CA ALA A 25 -18.05 19.46 -4.87
C ALA A 25 -16.87 19.18 -5.83
N VAL A 26 -15.88 20.06 -5.89
CA VAL A 26 -14.71 19.91 -6.77
C VAL A 26 -13.66 18.96 -6.16
N MET A 27 -13.62 18.83 -4.84
CA MET A 27 -12.54 18.12 -4.13
C MET A 27 -12.76 16.61 -4.00
N LEU A 28 -14.02 16.14 -3.95
CA LEU A 28 -14.35 14.72 -3.76
C LEU A 28 -13.92 13.74 -4.87
N PRO A 29 -14.02 14.04 -6.19
CA PRO A 29 -13.83 13.02 -7.22
C PRO A 29 -12.39 12.49 -7.32
N SER A 30 -11.37 13.26 -6.90
CA SER A 30 -9.97 12.85 -7.02
C SER A 30 -9.51 11.91 -5.89
N PHE A 31 -10.21 11.90 -4.76
CA PHE A 31 -9.75 11.23 -3.54
C PHE A 31 -9.67 9.70 -3.68
N VAL A 32 -10.64 9.09 -4.37
CA VAL A 32 -10.69 7.62 -4.57
C VAL A 32 -9.51 7.12 -5.41
N GLY A 33 -9.12 7.88 -6.43
CA GLY A 33 -7.98 7.50 -7.29
C GLY A 33 -6.65 7.59 -6.55
N VAL A 34 -6.47 8.59 -5.69
CA VAL A 34 -5.26 8.74 -4.86
C VAL A 34 -5.15 7.59 -3.86
N GLN A 35 -6.26 7.20 -3.25
CA GLN A 35 -6.30 6.10 -2.29
C GLN A 35 -5.88 4.77 -2.95
N ARG A 36 -6.40 4.46 -4.15
CA ARG A 36 -5.98 3.27 -4.90
C ARG A 36 -4.50 3.25 -5.23
N ARG A 37 -3.93 4.38 -5.65
CA ARG A 37 -2.49 4.50 -5.92
C ARG A 37 -1.65 4.27 -4.66
N ALA A 38 -2.13 4.69 -3.49
CA ALA A 38 -1.45 4.43 -2.23
C ALA A 38 -1.46 2.93 -1.88
N TYR A 39 -2.59 2.24 -2.13
CA TYR A 39 -2.67 0.79 -1.98
C TYR A 39 -1.73 0.02 -2.92
N ASP A 40 -1.69 0.41 -4.19
CA ASP A 40 -0.76 -0.18 -5.16
C ASP A 40 0.71 0.10 -4.76
N ALA A 41 1.01 1.30 -4.25
CA ALA A 41 2.34 1.63 -3.74
C ALA A 41 2.74 0.78 -2.52
N ALA A 42 1.79 0.48 -1.63
CA ALA A 42 2.01 -0.42 -0.50
C ALA A 42 2.32 -1.86 -0.96
N ALA A 43 1.57 -2.37 -1.94
CA ALA A 43 1.84 -3.67 -2.56
C ALA A 43 3.21 -3.70 -3.26
N ALA A 44 3.55 -2.64 -4.01
CA ALA A 44 4.85 -2.50 -4.63
C ALA A 44 5.99 -2.48 -3.60
N GLY A 45 5.82 -1.78 -2.48
CA GLY A 45 6.79 -1.76 -1.38
C GLY A 45 7.02 -3.15 -0.80
N CYS A 46 5.94 -3.86 -0.48
CA CYS A 46 6.01 -5.26 -0.02
C CYS A 46 6.71 -6.17 -1.04
N ALA A 47 6.39 -6.06 -2.33
CA ALA A 47 7.03 -6.82 -3.40
C ALA A 47 8.56 -6.59 -3.47
N ASN A 48 8.99 -5.34 -3.31
CA ASN A 48 10.42 -5.00 -3.24
C ASN A 48 11.10 -5.59 -2.01
N ASP A 49 10.44 -5.58 -0.87
CA ASP A 49 11.01 -6.16 0.35
C ASP A 49 11.10 -7.68 0.25
N ILE A 50 10.11 -8.37 -0.33
CA ILE A 50 10.23 -9.81 -0.63
C ILE A 50 11.47 -10.09 -1.49
N ALA A 51 11.69 -9.34 -2.57
CA ALA A 51 12.87 -9.53 -3.43
C ALA A 51 14.19 -9.37 -2.65
N LYS A 52 14.30 -8.34 -1.79
CA LYS A 52 15.50 -8.12 -0.96
C LYS A 52 15.70 -9.24 0.05
N LYS A 53 14.63 -9.68 0.71
CA LYS A 53 14.70 -10.75 1.72
C LYS A 53 15.02 -12.11 1.09
N GLN A 54 14.51 -12.37 -0.10
CA GLN A 54 14.93 -13.52 -0.91
C GLN A 54 16.42 -13.47 -1.25
N GLY A 55 16.95 -12.30 -1.61
CA GLY A 55 18.38 -12.13 -1.84
C GLY A 55 19.23 -12.39 -0.58
N SER A 56 18.75 -11.98 0.59
CA SER A 56 19.42 -12.25 1.87
C SER A 56 19.39 -13.75 2.18
N PHE A 57 18.23 -14.39 2.06
CA PHE A 57 18.05 -15.82 2.29
C PHE A 57 18.93 -16.67 1.36
N LEU A 58 19.09 -16.26 0.10
CA LEU A 58 19.98 -16.92 -0.86
C LEU A 58 21.45 -16.91 -0.42
N ILE A 59 21.92 -15.82 0.18
CA ILE A 59 23.31 -15.71 0.65
C ILE A 59 23.58 -16.72 1.79
N ASP A 60 22.61 -16.91 2.68
CA ASP A 60 22.79 -17.72 3.88
C ASP A 60 22.46 -19.21 3.65
N HIS A 61 21.55 -19.53 2.72
CA HIS A 61 21.04 -20.90 2.51
C HIS A 61 21.31 -21.49 1.12
N ASP A 62 21.98 -20.76 0.22
CA ASP A 62 22.27 -21.18 -1.17
C ASP A 62 21.01 -21.59 -1.96
N ARG A 63 19.85 -21.05 -1.57
CA ARG A 63 18.56 -21.20 -2.25
C ARG A 63 17.60 -20.08 -1.90
N PHE A 64 16.51 -19.96 -2.65
CA PHE A 64 15.40 -19.10 -2.26
C PHE A 64 14.50 -19.77 -1.21
N GLY A 65 13.87 -18.94 -0.37
CA GLY A 65 13.03 -19.38 0.75
C GLY A 65 11.56 -19.40 0.39
N THR A 66 10.81 -20.35 0.95
CA THR A 66 9.34 -20.34 0.86
C THR A 66 8.74 -19.17 1.62
N PHE A 67 7.48 -18.82 1.35
CA PHE A 67 6.82 -17.76 2.12
C PHE A 67 6.83 -18.02 3.63
N THR A 68 6.70 -19.28 4.04
CA THR A 68 6.74 -19.68 5.46
C THR A 68 8.11 -19.40 6.08
N GLU A 69 9.19 -19.72 5.38
CA GLU A 69 10.56 -19.54 5.86
C GLU A 69 10.97 -18.07 5.96
N LEU A 70 10.53 -17.25 5.00
CA LEU A 70 10.71 -15.80 5.06
C LEU A 70 10.02 -15.21 6.28
N ASN A 71 8.83 -15.69 6.65
CA ASN A 71 8.04 -15.13 7.75
C ASN A 71 8.37 -15.71 9.14
N SER A 72 9.09 -16.84 9.20
CA SER A 72 9.43 -17.49 10.47
C SER A 72 10.67 -16.88 11.14
N VAL A 73 11.54 -16.23 10.37
CA VAL A 73 12.77 -15.59 10.86
C VAL A 73 12.67 -14.07 10.71
N PRO A 74 12.89 -13.27 11.78
CA PRO A 74 12.79 -11.81 11.73
C PRO A 74 13.68 -11.15 10.66
N ASP A 75 14.88 -11.69 10.43
CA ASP A 75 15.85 -11.13 9.48
C ASP A 75 15.38 -11.24 8.04
N TYR A 76 14.62 -12.28 7.71
CA TYR A 76 14.08 -12.54 6.38
C TYR A 76 12.63 -12.10 6.22
N LYS A 77 12.01 -11.59 7.28
CA LYS A 77 10.60 -11.18 7.25
C LYS A 77 10.39 -9.97 6.35
N PRO A 78 9.59 -10.08 5.27
CA PRO A 78 9.24 -8.94 4.44
C PRO A 78 8.37 -7.97 5.24
N ASN A 79 8.65 -6.67 5.10
CA ASN A 79 7.86 -5.65 5.77
C ASN A 79 6.63 -5.27 4.92
N CYS A 80 5.57 -6.07 5.05
CA CYS A 80 4.32 -5.86 4.33
C CYS A 80 3.24 -5.39 5.31
N PRO A 81 2.49 -4.31 5.00
CA PRO A 81 1.28 -3.92 5.73
C PRO A 81 0.35 -5.12 5.98
N ALA A 82 0.19 -5.48 7.26
CA ALA A 82 -0.58 -6.66 7.65
C ALA A 82 -2.08 -6.45 7.42
N GLY A 83 -2.77 -7.49 6.97
CA GLY A 83 -4.24 -7.53 6.86
C GLY A 83 -4.81 -7.15 5.49
N ASP A 84 -4.09 -6.32 4.72
CA ASP A 84 -4.57 -5.81 3.44
C ASP A 84 -3.75 -6.27 2.23
N ILE A 85 -2.54 -6.79 2.45
CA ILE A 85 -1.70 -7.35 1.39
C ILE A 85 -1.75 -8.87 1.42
N GLU A 86 -2.11 -9.44 0.28
CA GLU A 86 -2.12 -10.86 0.01
C GLU A 86 -0.85 -11.23 -0.74
N VAL A 87 -0.05 -12.13 -0.16
CA VAL A 87 1.15 -12.69 -0.79
C VAL A 87 0.91 -14.16 -1.05
N GLN A 88 1.13 -14.59 -2.29
CA GLN A 88 0.97 -15.98 -2.69
C GLN A 88 2.23 -16.49 -3.39
N GLU A 89 2.67 -17.67 -2.99
CA GLU A 89 3.72 -18.43 -3.68
C GLU A 89 3.11 -19.11 -4.91
N ILE A 90 3.62 -18.79 -6.10
CA ILE A 90 3.09 -19.35 -7.37
C ILE A 90 3.79 -20.68 -7.69
N ALA A 91 5.06 -20.79 -7.33
CA ALA A 91 5.86 -21.99 -7.49
C ALA A 91 6.83 -22.14 -6.33
N ALA A 92 7.08 -23.39 -5.94
CA ALA A 92 8.04 -23.70 -4.90
C ALA A 92 9.43 -23.13 -5.26
N PRO A 93 10.06 -22.34 -4.37
CA PRO A 93 11.36 -21.76 -4.62
C PRO A 93 12.43 -22.84 -4.73
N THR A 94 13.37 -22.62 -5.64
CA THR A 94 14.52 -23.49 -5.90
C THR A 94 15.81 -22.71 -5.64
N GLN A 95 16.96 -23.29 -5.99
CA GLN A 95 18.23 -22.56 -5.96
C GLN A 95 18.32 -21.45 -7.01
N LEU A 96 17.54 -21.54 -8.09
CA LEU A 96 17.68 -20.67 -9.26
C LEU A 96 16.45 -19.81 -9.54
N SER A 97 15.30 -20.11 -8.95
CA SER A 97 14.06 -19.40 -9.22
C SER A 97 13.16 -19.35 -8.00
N PHE A 98 12.34 -18.31 -7.95
CA PHE A 98 11.22 -18.18 -7.05
C PHE A 98 10.18 -17.31 -7.76
N GLN A 99 8.92 -17.44 -7.37
CA GLN A 99 7.86 -16.60 -7.91
C GLN A 99 6.78 -16.37 -6.86
N PHE A 100 6.57 -15.11 -6.49
CA PHE A 100 5.49 -14.68 -5.59
C PHE A 100 4.61 -13.65 -6.27
N THR A 101 3.31 -13.68 -6.01
CA THR A 101 2.41 -12.56 -6.27
C THR A 101 2.16 -11.79 -5.00
N VAL A 102 2.03 -10.48 -5.14
CA VAL A 102 1.68 -9.53 -4.08
C VAL A 102 0.55 -8.66 -4.60
N LYS A 103 -0.58 -8.64 -3.90
CA LYS A 103 -1.72 -7.79 -4.23
C LYS A 103 -2.26 -7.13 -2.97
N HIS A 104 -2.58 -5.85 -3.06
CA HIS A 104 -3.40 -5.21 -2.04
C HIS A 104 -4.89 -5.52 -2.30
N ARG A 105 -5.66 -5.91 -1.29
CA ARG A 105 -7.08 -6.28 -1.42
C ARG A 105 -7.92 -5.21 -2.12
N SER A 106 -7.65 -3.95 -1.79
CA SER A 106 -8.31 -2.76 -2.39
C SER A 106 -7.51 -2.11 -3.52
N GLY A 107 -6.34 -2.65 -3.86
CA GLY A 107 -5.53 -2.21 -5.00
C GLY A 107 -5.99 -2.89 -6.28
N ASP A 108 -5.56 -2.33 -7.41
CA ASP A 108 -5.92 -2.84 -8.74
C ASP A 108 -4.81 -3.73 -9.30
N LYS A 109 -3.55 -3.42 -8.96
CA LYS A 109 -2.38 -4.08 -9.51
C LYS A 109 -1.99 -5.35 -8.75
N ILE A 110 -1.54 -6.34 -9.51
CA ILE A 110 -0.86 -7.53 -8.99
C ILE A 110 0.61 -7.42 -9.34
N TYR A 111 1.47 -7.50 -8.32
CA TYR A 111 2.91 -7.49 -8.49
C TYR A 111 3.45 -8.90 -8.44
N THR A 112 4.14 -9.32 -9.50
CA THR A 112 4.81 -10.61 -9.55
C THR A 112 6.30 -10.38 -9.31
N VAL A 113 6.83 -11.03 -8.27
CA VAL A 113 8.22 -10.95 -7.83
C VAL A 113 8.93 -12.23 -8.22
N GLU A 114 9.97 -12.09 -9.03
CA GLU A 114 10.82 -13.17 -9.50
C GLU A 114 12.30 -12.78 -9.36
N ARG A 115 13.19 -13.74 -9.56
CA ARG A 115 14.64 -13.48 -9.51
C ARG A 115 15.09 -12.40 -10.49
N THR A 116 14.48 -12.35 -11.67
CA THR A 116 14.85 -11.42 -12.75
C THR A 116 14.35 -10.00 -12.52
N GLY A 117 13.37 -9.82 -11.62
CA GLY A 117 12.80 -8.52 -11.32
C GLY A 117 11.35 -8.61 -10.84
N ILE A 118 10.71 -7.44 -10.79
CA ILE A 118 9.32 -7.29 -10.39
C ILE A 118 8.52 -6.81 -11.60
N THR A 119 7.46 -7.53 -11.94
CA THR A 119 6.51 -7.15 -12.98
C THR A 119 5.15 -6.84 -12.35
N HIS A 120 4.29 -6.12 -13.07
CA HIS A 120 2.92 -5.88 -12.62
C HIS A 120 1.94 -5.90 -13.78
N SER A 121 0.72 -6.35 -13.52
CA SER A 121 -0.43 -6.31 -14.43
C SER A 121 -1.47 -5.32 -13.92
#